data_AF-A0A8T5M8D7-F1
#
_entry.id   AF-A0A8T5M8D7-F1
#
_cell.length_a   1.000
_cell.length_b   1.000
_cell.length_c   1.000
_cell.angle_alpha   90.00
_cell.angle_beta   90.00
_cell.angle_gamma   90.00
#
_symmetry.space_group_name_H-M   'P 1'
#
loop_
_entity.id
_entity.type
_entity.pdbx_description
1 polymer ?
#
loop_
_entity_poly.entity_id
_entity_poly.type
_entity_poly.pdbx_seq_one_letter_code
_entity_poly.pdbx_strand_id
1 'polypeptide(L)'
;KSMIIKLLVKFKDDELITIPKEVKLMPSYLKRMVRKGTNYVEDSFSTKCADAQIRIKPFFVTRRKVPRAVRKALREKAREELINYVKDKPSEEVFDDVLKNKLQKFLSLKLKKVYPLSLCEIRILKVEKFKK
;
A
#
# COMPACT_ATOMS: atom_id res chain seq x y z
N LYS A 1 -0.50 -9.22 12.55
CA LYS A 1 -0.30 -7.92 11.85
C LYS A 1 -1.25 -6.93 12.48
N SER A 2 -0.79 -5.77 12.95
CA SER A 2 -1.66 -4.80 13.64
C SER A 2 -1.91 -3.61 12.71
N MET A 3 -3.18 -3.34 12.42
CA MET A 3 -3.63 -2.30 11.50
C MET A 3 -4.75 -1.50 12.16
N ILE A 4 -4.86 -0.24 11.76
CA ILE A 4 -5.97 0.65 12.12
C ILE A 4 -6.71 0.95 10.82
N ILE A 5 -8.02 0.72 10.83
CA ILE A 5 -8.92 1.01 9.71
C ILE A 5 -9.84 2.14 10.16
N LYS A 6 -10.02 3.14 9.29
CA LYS A 6 -11.04 4.18 9.45
C LYS A 6 -12.09 3.98 8.37
N LEU A 7 -13.34 3.87 8.81
CA LEU A 7 -14.51 3.76 7.97
C LEU A 7 -15.32 5.06 8.08
N LEU A 8 -15.91 5.49 6.97
CA LEU A 8 -16.95 6.52 6.95
C LEU A 8 -18.30 5.84 7.12
N VAL A 9 -19.14 6.38 7.97
CA VAL A 9 -20.52 5.90 8.15
C VAL A 9 -21.45 6.79 7.35
N LYS A 10 -22.35 6.19 6.58
CA LYS A 10 -23.45 6.85 5.88
C LYS A 10 -24.75 6.22 6.35
N PHE A 11 -25.72 7.05 6.68
CA PHE A 11 -27.08 6.61 7.00
C PHE A 11 -27.90 6.60 5.72
N LYS A 12 -28.52 5.47 5.40
CA LYS A 12 -29.40 5.32 4.23
C LYS A 12 -30.46 4.28 4.55
N ASP A 13 -31.73 4.62 4.34
CA ASP A 13 -32.88 3.70 4.44
C ASP A 13 -32.93 2.91 5.78
N ASP A 14 -32.78 3.62 6.90
CA ASP A 14 -32.70 3.07 8.28
C ASP A 14 -31.52 2.13 8.57
N GLU A 15 -30.60 1.97 7.61
CA GLU A 15 -29.37 1.20 7.77
C GLU A 15 -28.12 2.09 7.81
N LEU A 16 -27.09 1.64 8.54
CA LEU A 16 -25.78 2.28 8.61
C LEU A 16 -24.81 1.57 7.68
N ILE A 17 -24.51 2.19 6.54
CA ILE A 17 -23.54 1.68 5.58
C ILE A 17 -22.16 2.25 5.91
N THR A 18 -21.12 1.41 5.87
CA THR A 18 -19.74 1.82 6.12
C THR A 18 -18.89 1.72 4.86
N ILE A 19 -18.08 2.75 4.60
CA ILE A 19 -17.19 2.82 3.43
C ILE A 19 -15.75 3.00 3.91
N PRO A 20 -14.78 2.19 3.45
CA PRO A 20 -13.40 2.29 3.88
C PRO A 20 -12.75 3.61 3.40
N LYS A 21 -12.12 4.32 4.34
CA LYS A 21 -11.50 5.63 4.09
C LYS A 21 -9.99 5.61 4.22
N GLU A 22 -9.48 4.93 5.23
CA GLU A 22 -8.04 4.84 5.49
C GLU A 22 -7.69 3.51 6.14
N VAL A 23 -6.62 2.89 5.69
CA VAL A 23 -5.98 1.74 6.33
C VAL A 23 -4.54 2.11 6.61
N LYS A 24 -4.09 1.90 7.85
CA LYS A 24 -2.75 2.24 8.31
C LYS A 24 -2.13 1.11 9.12
N LEU A 25 -0.90 0.72 8.77
CA LEU A 25 -0.11 -0.18 9.59
C LEU A 25 0.36 0.52 10.87
N MET A 26 0.30 -0.19 11.99
CA MET A 26 0.82 0.33 13.25
C MET A 26 2.34 0.51 13.17
N PRO A 27 2.89 1.64 13.69
CA PRO A 27 4.33 1.87 13.69
C PRO A 27 5.13 0.78 14.41
N SER A 28 4.58 0.19 15.48
CA SER A 28 5.20 -0.92 16.22
C SER A 28 5.47 -2.13 15.33
N TYR A 29 4.57 -2.44 14.41
CA TYR A 29 4.76 -3.53 13.44
C TYR A 29 5.93 -3.23 12.50
N LEU A 30 5.98 -2.02 11.92
CA LEU A 30 7.04 -1.62 11.00
C LEU A 30 8.43 -1.58 11.66
N LYS A 31 8.53 -1.03 12.88
CA LYS A 31 9.78 -0.97 13.64
C LYS A 31 10.41 -2.35 13.85
N ARG A 32 9.60 -3.39 14.15
CA ARG A 32 10.10 -4.76 14.35
C ARG A 32 10.64 -5.39 13.06
N MET A 33 10.17 -4.95 11.90
CA MET A 33 10.56 -5.53 10.62
C MET A 33 11.86 -4.94 10.07
N VAL A 34 12.18 -3.69 10.43
CA VAL A 34 13.43 -3.06 10.04
C VAL A 34 14.54 -3.54 10.97
N ARG A 35 15.55 -4.21 10.41
CA ARG A 35 16.71 -4.73 11.16
C ARG A 35 18.00 -4.01 10.76
N LYS A 36 18.98 -3.99 11.67
CA LYS A 36 20.34 -3.51 11.36
C LYS A 36 20.90 -4.31 10.18
N GLY A 37 21.57 -3.63 9.24
CA GLY A 37 22.11 -4.26 8.03
C GLY A 37 21.12 -4.39 6.86
N THR A 38 19.91 -3.84 6.99
CA THR A 38 18.92 -3.72 5.89
C THR A 38 18.70 -2.26 5.52
N ASN A 39 18.13 -2.02 4.34
CA ASN A 39 17.52 -0.74 4.01
C ASN A 39 16.02 -0.88 3.87
N TYR A 40 15.28 0.06 4.46
CA TYR A 40 13.87 0.26 4.11
C TYR A 40 13.76 1.27 2.97
N VAL A 41 12.73 1.11 2.16
CA VAL A 41 12.37 2.04 1.08
C VAL A 41 10.89 2.34 1.19
N GLU A 42 10.58 3.63 1.10
CA GLU A 42 9.22 4.18 1.13
C GLU A 42 8.99 5.07 -0.08
N ASP A 43 7.72 5.17 -0.44
CA ASP A 43 7.19 6.19 -1.33
C ASP A 43 5.84 6.71 -0.81
N SER A 44 5.39 7.82 -1.36
CA SER A 44 4.04 8.35 -1.12
C SER A 44 3.58 9.07 -2.37
N PHE A 45 2.57 8.53 -3.03
CA PHE A 45 2.00 9.14 -4.24
C PHE A 45 0.47 9.00 -4.24
N SER A 46 -0.18 9.87 -5.00
CA SER A 46 -1.61 9.83 -5.26
C SER A 46 -1.85 9.25 -6.66
N THR A 47 -2.86 8.41 -6.79
CA THR A 47 -3.28 7.81 -8.06
C THR A 47 -4.80 7.74 -8.14
N LYS A 48 -5.33 7.68 -9.35
CA LYS A 48 -6.76 7.52 -9.60
C LYS A 48 -7.07 6.03 -9.71
N CYS A 49 -8.06 5.58 -8.96
CA CYS A 49 -8.75 4.31 -9.18
C CYS A 49 -10.05 4.58 -9.95
N ALA A 50 -10.86 3.53 -10.16
CA ALA A 50 -12.08 3.64 -10.97
C ALA A 50 -13.03 4.73 -10.45
N ASP A 51 -13.26 4.72 -9.14
CA ASP A 51 -14.28 5.49 -8.40
C ASP A 51 -13.69 6.61 -7.51
N ALA A 52 -12.38 6.67 -7.30
CA ALA A 52 -11.77 7.62 -6.37
C ALA A 52 -10.33 8.01 -6.71
N GLN A 53 -9.80 9.01 -6.01
CA GLN A 53 -8.38 9.31 -5.93
C GLN A 53 -7.86 8.82 -4.58
N ILE A 54 -6.87 7.93 -4.63
CA ILE A 54 -6.28 7.27 -3.46
C ILE A 54 -4.80 7.64 -3.32
N ARG A 55 -4.34 7.79 -2.07
CA ARG A 55 -2.94 7.93 -1.71
C ARG A 55 -2.42 6.60 -1.19
N ILE A 56 -1.35 6.12 -1.81
CA ILE A 56 -0.70 4.86 -1.47
C ILE A 56 0.70 5.16 -0.94
N LYS A 57 1.02 4.59 0.23
CA LYS A 57 2.36 4.63 0.81
C LYS A 57 2.91 3.22 0.92
N PRO A 58 3.61 2.69 -0.09
CA PRO A 58 4.24 1.40 0.02
C PRO A 58 5.46 1.45 0.94
N PHE A 59 5.73 0.32 1.59
CA PHE A 59 6.84 0.12 2.50
C PHE A 59 7.49 -1.23 2.23
N PHE A 60 8.78 -1.24 1.94
CA PHE A 60 9.50 -2.49 1.72
C PHE A 60 10.87 -2.47 2.38
N VAL A 61 11.32 -3.64 2.79
CA VAL A 61 12.61 -3.86 3.44
C VAL A 61 13.42 -4.80 2.56
N THR A 62 14.65 -4.41 2.29
CA THR A 62 15.62 -5.21 1.53
C THR A 62 16.28 -6.23 2.44
N ARG A 63 16.72 -7.36 1.88
CA ARG A 63 17.41 -8.41 2.66
C ARG A 63 18.77 -7.97 3.22
N ARG A 64 19.45 -7.05 2.53
CA ARG A 64 20.76 -6.48 2.92
C ARG A 64 20.81 -5.00 2.57
N LYS A 65 21.88 -4.31 2.98
CA LYS A 65 22.14 -2.95 2.50
C LYS A 65 22.34 -2.96 0.98
N VAL A 66 21.72 -2.00 0.31
CA VAL A 66 21.76 -1.87 -1.15
C VAL A 66 22.14 -0.44 -1.57
N PRO A 67 22.79 -0.27 -2.73
CA PRO A 67 23.11 1.05 -3.27
C PRO A 67 21.87 1.93 -3.47
N ARG A 68 22.08 3.25 -3.57
CA ARG A 68 21.00 4.22 -3.82
C ARG A 68 20.27 3.95 -5.14
N ALA A 69 20.98 3.51 -6.17
CA ALA A 69 20.41 3.16 -7.48
C ALA A 69 19.35 2.04 -7.37
N VAL A 70 19.64 0.97 -6.63
CA VAL A 70 18.70 -0.14 -6.40
C VAL A 70 17.46 0.33 -5.65
N ARG A 71 17.63 1.19 -4.63
CA ARG A 71 16.49 1.78 -3.89
C ARG A 71 15.62 2.65 -4.78
N LYS A 72 16.23 3.42 -5.69
CA LYS A 72 15.51 4.24 -6.68
C LYS A 72 14.71 3.34 -7.64
N ALA A 73 15.35 2.32 -8.21
CA ALA A 73 14.70 1.37 -9.11
C ALA A 73 13.52 0.64 -8.45
N LEU A 74 13.68 0.18 -7.20
CA LEU A 74 12.59 -0.43 -6.44
C LEU A 74 11.41 0.54 -6.24
N ARG A 75 11.69 1.81 -5.93
CA ARG A 75 10.65 2.83 -5.74
C ARG A 75 9.88 3.11 -7.03
N GLU A 76 10.60 3.35 -8.12
CA GLU A 76 10.00 3.67 -9.42
C GLU A 76 9.18 2.50 -9.94
N LYS A 77 9.73 1.28 -9.87
CA LYS A 77 9.00 0.07 -10.28
C LYS A 77 7.79 -0.19 -9.39
N ALA A 78 7.89 0.02 -8.08
CA ALA A 78 6.75 -0.15 -7.19
C ALA A 78 5.62 0.83 -7.52
N ARG A 79 5.96 2.09 -7.79
CA ARG A 79 5.00 3.12 -8.19
C ARG A 79 4.29 2.74 -9.49
N GLU A 80 5.05 2.34 -10.51
CA GLU A 80 4.52 1.92 -11.81
C GLU A 80 3.52 0.76 -11.66
N GLU A 81 3.93 -0.33 -11.00
CA GLU A 81 3.08 -1.52 -10.83
C GLU A 81 1.83 -1.21 -9.99
N LEU A 82 1.94 -0.37 -8.96
CA LEU A 82 0.81 0.03 -8.13
C LEU A 82 -0.18 0.92 -8.89
N ILE A 83 0.29 1.87 -9.70
CA ILE A 83 -0.58 2.71 -10.53
C ILE A 83 -1.36 1.84 -11.52
N ASN A 84 -0.68 0.90 -12.18
CA ASN A 84 -1.30 -0.01 -13.14
C ASN A 84 -2.30 -0.95 -12.45
N TYR A 85 -1.98 -1.46 -11.26
CA TYR A 85 -2.85 -2.39 -10.54
C TYR A 85 -4.18 -1.77 -10.12
N VAL A 86 -4.18 -0.51 -9.67
CA VAL A 86 -5.37 0.13 -9.07
C VAL A 86 -6.23 0.90 -10.07
N LYS A 87 -5.74 1.15 -11.29
CA LYS A 87 -6.39 2.01 -12.28
C LYS A 87 -7.83 1.59 -12.59
N ASP A 88 -8.04 0.28 -12.75
CA ASP A 88 -9.31 -0.29 -13.23
C ASP A 88 -10.16 -0.89 -12.09
N LYS A 89 -9.72 -0.78 -10.84
CA LYS A 89 -10.40 -1.34 -9.66
C LYS A 89 -11.15 -0.26 -8.88
N PRO A 90 -12.32 -0.57 -8.28
CA PRO A 90 -12.95 0.30 -7.31
C PRO A 90 -12.14 0.34 -6.01
N SER A 91 -12.26 1.44 -5.28
CA SER A 91 -11.49 1.68 -4.06
C SER A 91 -11.69 0.60 -3.01
N GLU A 92 -12.92 0.09 -2.85
CA GLU A 92 -13.27 -1.00 -1.93
C GLU A 92 -12.51 -2.29 -2.22
N GLU A 93 -12.40 -2.67 -3.51
CA GLU A 93 -11.63 -3.85 -3.91
C GLU A 93 -10.14 -3.67 -3.61
N VAL A 94 -9.60 -2.46 -3.81
CA VAL A 94 -8.21 -2.16 -3.46
C VAL A 94 -7.97 -2.28 -1.94
N PHE A 95 -8.93 -1.85 -1.11
CA PHE A 95 -8.87 -2.07 0.33
C PHE A 95 -8.89 -3.55 0.69
N ASP A 96 -9.81 -4.32 0.11
CA ASP A 96 -9.91 -5.77 0.33
C ASP A 96 -8.61 -6.48 -0.07
N ASP A 97 -8.01 -6.11 -1.20
CA ASP A 97 -6.74 -6.64 -1.68
C ASP A 97 -5.58 -6.35 -0.71
N VAL A 98 -5.56 -5.17 -0.08
CA VAL A 98 -4.56 -4.81 0.94
C VAL A 98 -4.76 -5.61 2.23
N LEU A 99 -6.01 -5.80 2.66
CA LEU A 99 -6.34 -6.55 3.88
C LEU A 99 -6.02 -8.05 3.71
N LYS A 100 -6.31 -8.62 2.52
CA LYS A 100 -6.00 -10.01 2.17
C LYS A 100 -4.54 -10.24 1.77
N ASN A 101 -3.69 -9.21 1.83
CA ASN A 101 -2.29 -9.24 1.39
C ASN A 101 -2.09 -9.60 -0.10
N LYS A 102 -3.13 -9.51 -0.93
CA LYS A 102 -3.06 -9.83 -2.37
C LYS A 102 -2.16 -8.83 -3.10
N LEU A 103 -2.38 -7.53 -2.85
CA LEU A 103 -1.59 -6.46 -3.46
C LEU A 103 -0.11 -6.57 -3.09
N GLN A 104 0.18 -6.88 -1.82
CA GLN A 104 1.53 -7.05 -1.30
C GLN A 104 2.25 -8.23 -1.95
N LYS A 105 1.57 -9.38 -2.10
CA LYS A 105 2.13 -10.56 -2.77
C LYS A 105 2.41 -10.28 -4.25
N PHE A 106 1.45 -9.68 -4.96
CA PHE A 106 1.61 -9.24 -6.34
C PHE A 106 2.85 -8.34 -6.49
N LEU A 107 2.92 -7.28 -5.68
CA LEU A 107 4.02 -6.32 -5.74
C LEU A 107 5.36 -6.97 -5.40
N SER A 108 5.39 -7.85 -4.40
CA SER A 108 6.63 -8.54 -4.01
C SER A 108 7.18 -9.43 -5.12
N LEU A 109 6.32 -10.09 -5.90
CA LEU A 109 6.76 -10.92 -7.04
C LEU A 109 7.35 -10.07 -8.16
N LYS A 110 6.76 -8.91 -8.44
CA LYS A 110 7.25 -7.96 -9.45
C LYS A 110 8.60 -7.35 -9.03
N LEU A 111 8.70 -6.89 -7.79
CA LEU A 111 9.92 -6.26 -7.26
C LEU A 111 11.07 -7.26 -7.06
N LYS A 112 10.79 -8.56 -6.92
CA LYS A 112 11.81 -9.61 -6.83
C LYS A 112 12.75 -9.61 -8.05
N LYS A 113 12.28 -9.17 -9.23
CA LYS A 113 13.10 -9.01 -10.44
C LYS A 113 14.18 -7.93 -10.29
N VAL A 114 13.92 -6.89 -9.49
CA VAL A 114 14.88 -5.82 -9.21
C VAL A 114 15.81 -6.24 -8.07
N TYR A 115 15.24 -6.68 -6.94
CA TYR A 115 15.99 -7.16 -5.79
C TYR A 115 15.10 -7.96 -4.83
N PRO A 116 15.58 -9.06 -4.23
CA PRO A 116 14.81 -9.83 -3.26
C PRO A 116 14.53 -9.04 -1.97
N LEU A 117 13.26 -8.91 -1.62
CA LEU A 117 12.80 -8.22 -0.41
C LEU A 117 12.68 -9.19 0.77
N SER A 118 12.83 -8.67 1.99
CA SER A 118 12.47 -9.36 3.24
C SER A 118 11.03 -9.06 3.65
N LEU A 119 10.52 -7.87 3.29
CA LEU A 119 9.14 -7.46 3.54
C LEU A 119 8.65 -6.55 2.41
N CYS A 120 7.38 -6.71 2.03
CA CYS A 120 6.65 -5.82 1.14
C CYS A 120 5.26 -5.57 1.72
N GLU A 121 4.95 -4.33 2.05
CA GLU A 121 3.73 -3.93 2.74
C GLU A 121 3.17 -2.60 2.21
N ILE A 122 1.89 -2.36 2.46
CA ILE A 122 1.27 -1.05 2.25
C ILE A 122 1.12 -0.37 3.61
N ARG A 123 1.96 0.63 3.87
CA ARG A 123 1.98 1.34 5.16
C ARG A 123 0.70 2.14 5.38
N ILE A 124 0.27 2.89 4.38
CA ILE A 124 -0.97 3.68 4.40
C ILE A 124 -1.65 3.57 3.03
N LEU A 125 -2.94 3.29 3.05
CA LEU A 125 -3.87 3.47 1.93
C LEU A 125 -4.96 4.44 2.39
N LYS A 126 -5.17 5.54 1.68
CA LYS A 126 -6.14 6.57 2.06
C LYS A 126 -6.90 7.08 0.84
N VAL A 127 -8.22 7.16 0.91
CA VAL A 127 -9.01 7.86 -0.11
C VAL A 127 -8.91 9.37 0.12
N GLU A 128 -8.39 10.11 -0.85
CA GLU A 128 -8.30 11.57 -0.80
C GLU A 128 -9.63 12.20 -1.21
N LYS A 129 -10.16 11.80 -2.37
CA LYS A 129 -11.40 12.31 -2.95
C LYS A 129 -12.16 11.15 -3.60
N PHE A 130 -13.45 11.02 -3.34
CA PHE A 130 -14.31 10.16 -4.15
C PHE A 130 -14.64 10.91 -5.45
N LYS A 131 -14.66 10.23 -6.60
CA LYS A 131 -15.25 10.81 -7.80
C LYS A 131 -16.76 10.92 -7.55
N LYS A 132 -17.31 12.10 -7.80
CA LYS A 132 -18.75 12.32 -7.81
C LYS A 132 -19.36 11.61 -9.00
#